data_AF-A0A024E767-F1
#
_entry.id   AF-A0A024E767-F1
#
_cell.length_a   1.000
_cell.length_b   1.000
_cell.length_c   1.000
_cell.angle_alpha   90.00
_cell.angle_beta   90.00
_cell.angle_gamma   90.00
#
_symmetry.space_group_name_H-M   'P 1'
#
loop_
_entity.id
_entity.type
_entity.pdbx_description
1 polymer ?
#
loop_
_entity_poly.entity_id
_entity_poly.type
_entity_poly.pdbx_seq_one_letter_code
_entity_poly.pdbx_strand_id
1 'polypeptide(L)'
;MHCQCAGSCYPRFRFPDDDANSNETGQKNELTILTICFVVSISYLPGDFMDLQYLQTAILELLSDRPSEVGARLKQRLNRTLLNAGLPAFDEKQFGFRKFSEFLIAEFGEYLLVDKPPEGGDIQITLKHQSAAFPSSSAGQHDTVHVPSAKPPPVRLIRGDVWQAFTHLNEHRKRYLDKDSGKVLHFLDTDFTNAALVAGAPERFVEIPRIDAETQLSWMQHFLAASSFPGAEAASLSHLLEQPYSSQLSVLFGRALGKRQSEWKRCRAERVTEVVQKWAGEHSVALSPLFTFKFGQSPEAAETTTSTPSGQLSPREQAQKLLGMMTEQEIVSIAIPALLGCVLANSRL
;
A
#
# COMPACT_ATOMS: atom_id res chain seq x y z
N MET A 1 -21.51 -49.01 -35.64
CA MET A 1 -20.92 -47.67 -35.88
C MET A 1 -20.56 -47.09 -34.51
N HIS A 2 -19.50 -47.50 -33.81
CA HIS A 2 -18.04 -47.53 -34.04
C HIS A 2 -17.33 -46.17 -34.01
N CYS A 3 -16.20 -46.15 -33.27
CA CYS A 3 -15.17 -45.12 -32.98
C CYS A 3 -15.45 -44.25 -31.74
N GLN A 4 -14.77 -44.35 -30.58
CA GLN A 4 -13.44 -44.81 -30.16
C GLN A 4 -12.23 -44.06 -30.76
N CYS A 5 -11.65 -43.17 -29.94
CA CYS A 5 -10.24 -42.72 -29.87
C CYS A 5 -10.01 -42.39 -28.36
N ALA A 6 -9.17 -43.06 -27.55
CA ALA A 6 -7.71 -43.23 -27.58
C ALA A 6 -6.99 -41.88 -27.78
N GLY A 7 -6.05 -41.38 -26.96
CA GLY A 7 -5.20 -41.94 -25.92
C GLY A 7 -3.79 -41.30 -26.10
N SER A 8 -3.15 -40.79 -25.03
CA SER A 8 -1.68 -40.62 -24.85
C SER A 8 -1.44 -39.87 -23.52
N CYS A 9 -0.79 -40.37 -22.45
CA CYS A 9 0.54 -40.96 -22.21
C CYS A 9 1.75 -39.97 -22.26
N TYR A 10 2.09 -39.40 -21.08
CA TYR A 10 3.41 -39.23 -20.38
C TYR A 10 4.62 -38.56 -21.09
N PRO A 11 5.60 -37.92 -20.37
CA PRO A 11 6.39 -38.44 -19.22
C PRO A 11 6.53 -37.45 -18.02
N ARG A 12 6.66 -37.82 -16.74
CA ARG A 12 7.59 -38.70 -15.97
C ARG A 12 9.06 -38.27 -16.03
N PHE A 13 9.40 -37.24 -15.24
CA PHE A 13 10.77 -36.86 -14.92
C PHE A 13 11.40 -37.86 -13.94
N ARG A 14 12.63 -38.27 -14.27
CA ARG A 14 13.47 -39.24 -13.57
C ARG A 14 14.63 -38.46 -12.96
N PHE A 15 14.84 -38.57 -11.65
CA PHE A 15 16.05 -38.13 -10.98
C PHE A 15 17.20 -39.11 -11.28
N PRO A 16 18.44 -38.65 -11.44
CA PRO A 16 19.62 -39.51 -11.35
C PRO A 16 20.09 -39.63 -9.90
N ASP A 17 20.41 -40.87 -9.55
CA ASP A 17 21.02 -41.32 -8.31
C ASP A 17 22.46 -40.83 -8.11
N ASP A 18 22.81 -40.75 -6.82
CA ASP A 18 24.14 -40.72 -6.25
C ASP A 18 25.07 -41.79 -6.83
N ASP A 19 26.32 -41.41 -7.08
CA ASP A 19 27.46 -42.33 -7.02
C ASP A 19 28.63 -41.67 -6.28
N ALA A 20 29.15 -42.44 -5.33
CA ALA A 20 30.28 -42.16 -4.47
C ALA A 20 31.63 -42.21 -5.23
N ASN A 21 32.67 -41.59 -4.68
CA ASN A 21 33.78 -42.30 -3.99
C ASN A 21 35.12 -41.51 -3.96
N SER A 22 35.83 -41.68 -2.82
CA SER A 22 37.30 -41.67 -2.58
C SER A 22 38.08 -40.33 -2.56
N ASN A 23 38.64 -39.96 -1.39
CA ASN A 23 40.03 -40.15 -0.89
C ASN A 23 41.05 -39.15 -1.51
N GLU A 24 42.09 -38.59 -0.88
CA GLU A 24 42.74 -38.71 0.43
C GLU A 24 43.77 -37.56 0.56
N THR A 25 44.10 -37.17 1.80
CA THR A 25 45.39 -36.61 2.30
C THR A 25 45.97 -35.28 1.76
N GLY A 26 46.40 -34.39 2.67
CA GLY A 26 47.36 -33.34 2.32
C GLY A 26 47.49 -32.15 3.28
N GLN A 27 48.08 -32.40 4.46
CA GLN A 27 48.46 -31.46 5.50
C GLN A 27 49.34 -30.27 5.02
N LYS A 28 49.04 -29.03 5.44
CA LYS A 28 50.05 -27.99 5.78
C LYS A 28 49.42 -26.80 6.51
N ASN A 29 50.01 -26.50 7.67
CA ASN A 29 49.75 -25.34 8.50
C ASN A 29 50.23 -24.07 7.80
N GLU A 30 49.40 -23.02 7.77
CA GLU A 30 49.90 -21.66 7.75
C GLU A 30 49.00 -20.74 8.59
N LEU A 31 49.68 -19.97 9.43
CA LEU A 31 49.18 -19.08 10.45
C LEU A 31 48.84 -17.74 9.78
N THR A 32 47.55 -17.40 9.65
CA THR A 32 47.14 -16.08 9.15
C THR A 32 46.06 -15.47 10.03
N ILE A 33 46.36 -14.25 10.48
CA ILE A 33 45.61 -13.34 11.34
C ILE A 33 44.15 -13.20 10.86
N LEU A 34 43.19 -13.56 11.71
CA LEU A 34 41.76 -13.39 11.46
C LEU A 34 41.36 -11.92 11.70
N THR A 35 41.47 -11.09 10.68
CA THR A 35 40.65 -9.88 10.55
C THR A 35 39.33 -10.32 9.93
N ILE A 36 38.25 -10.29 10.71
CA ILE A 36 36.89 -10.58 10.25
C ILE A 36 36.44 -9.41 9.36
N CYS A 37 36.71 -9.50 8.06
CA CYS A 37 36.00 -8.73 7.05
C CYS A 37 34.80 -9.55 6.60
N PHE A 38 33.62 -9.23 7.11
CA PHE A 38 32.35 -9.67 6.52
C PHE A 38 32.20 -8.98 5.15
N VAL A 39 32.67 -9.62 4.09
CA VAL A 39 32.32 -9.26 2.72
C VAL A 39 31.11 -10.10 2.35
N VAL A 40 29.92 -9.53 2.56
CA VAL A 40 28.68 -10.08 1.98
C VAL A 40 28.74 -9.76 0.49
N SER A 41 29.09 -10.74 -0.34
CA SER A 41 28.90 -10.65 -1.80
C SER A 41 27.41 -10.75 -2.10
N ILE A 42 26.73 -9.61 -2.14
CA ILE A 42 25.38 -9.48 -2.71
C ILE A 42 25.55 -9.36 -4.23
N SER A 43 25.17 -10.40 -4.96
CA SER A 43 25.07 -10.36 -6.42
C SER A 43 23.89 -9.47 -6.82
N TYR A 44 24.18 -8.28 -7.36
CA TYR A 44 23.18 -7.31 -7.80
C TYR A 44 22.48 -7.80 -9.09
N LEU A 45 21.18 -8.07 -8.99
CA LEU A 45 20.28 -8.15 -10.15
C LEU A 45 19.77 -6.73 -10.49
N PRO A 46 19.58 -6.38 -11.77
CA PRO A 46 19.25 -5.03 -12.20
C PRO A 46 17.76 -4.77 -12.00
N GLY A 47 17.44 -4.29 -10.80
CA GLY A 47 16.15 -3.78 -10.39
C GLY A 47 16.36 -3.17 -9.01
N ASP A 48 16.90 -1.95 -8.96
CA ASP A 48 17.42 -1.25 -7.76
C ASP A 48 16.31 -0.94 -6.74
N PHE A 49 15.71 -1.98 -6.17
CA PHE A 49 14.88 -1.85 -4.99
C PHE A 49 15.81 -1.86 -3.79
N MET A 50 15.89 -0.73 -3.10
CA MET A 50 16.71 -0.60 -1.90
C MET A 50 16.16 -1.55 -0.83
N ASP A 51 16.99 -2.48 -0.35
CA ASP A 51 16.59 -3.45 0.66
C ASP A 51 16.24 -2.74 1.99
N LEU A 52 15.01 -2.96 2.46
CA LEU A 52 14.52 -2.40 3.72
C LEU A 52 15.38 -2.83 4.92
N GLN A 53 15.94 -4.04 4.87
CA GLN A 53 16.82 -4.56 5.92
C GLN A 53 18.15 -3.79 5.96
N TYR A 54 18.68 -3.38 4.81
CA TYR A 54 19.86 -2.53 4.73
C TYR A 54 19.58 -1.14 5.29
N LEU A 55 18.46 -0.53 4.90
CA LEU A 55 18.02 0.77 5.44
C LEU A 55 17.85 0.72 6.96
N GLN A 56 17.25 -0.36 7.49
CA GLN A 56 17.12 -0.58 8.92
C GLN A 56 18.48 -0.55 9.62
N THR A 57 19.42 -1.36 9.11
CA THR A 57 20.76 -1.49 9.69
C THR A 57 21.48 -0.15 9.67
N ALA A 58 21.45 0.55 8.54
CA ALA A 58 22.09 1.85 8.38
C ALA A 58 21.49 2.92 9.31
N ILE A 59 20.16 2.97 9.47
CA ILE A 59 19.50 3.93 10.36
C ILE A 59 19.86 3.65 11.83
N LEU A 60 19.83 2.37 12.24
CA LEU A 60 20.16 1.98 13.61
C LEU A 60 21.64 2.25 13.93
N GLU A 61 22.56 2.00 13.01
CA GLU A 61 23.99 2.32 13.15
C GLU A 61 24.24 3.83 13.23
N LEU A 62 23.56 4.63 12.40
CA LEU A 62 23.68 6.09 12.45
C LEU A 62 23.19 6.66 13.80
N LEU A 63 22.20 6.02 14.42
CA LEU A 63 21.65 6.39 15.72
C LEU A 63 22.37 5.72 16.91
N SER A 64 23.16 4.66 16.72
CA SER A 64 23.97 4.11 17.82
C SER A 64 25.06 5.08 18.26
N ASP A 65 25.64 5.84 17.33
CA ASP A 65 26.61 6.91 17.63
C ASP A 65 25.97 8.11 18.32
N ARG A 66 24.71 8.39 17.99
CA ARG A 66 23.93 9.54 18.48
C ARG A 66 22.50 9.09 18.73
N PRO A 67 22.16 8.70 19.97
CA PRO A 67 20.88 8.07 20.27
C PRO A 67 19.68 8.99 20.04
N SER A 68 19.90 10.30 19.86
CA SER A 68 18.87 11.26 19.50
C SER A 68 19.38 12.27 18.48
N GLU A 69 18.64 12.47 17.38
CA GLU A 69 18.98 13.41 16.31
C GLU A 69 17.73 13.98 15.63
N VAL A 70 17.86 15.17 15.03
CA VAL A 70 16.80 15.80 14.23
C VAL A 70 16.61 15.08 12.88
N GLY A 71 15.37 14.97 12.41
CA GLY A 71 15.00 14.12 11.28
C GLY A 71 15.66 14.49 9.94
N ALA A 72 15.75 15.77 9.61
CA ALA A 72 16.43 16.24 8.42
C ALA A 72 17.93 15.88 8.45
N ARG A 73 18.56 15.95 9.63
CA ARG A 73 19.98 15.61 9.79
C ARG A 73 20.20 14.10 9.69
N LEU A 74 19.32 13.30 10.29
CA LEU A 74 19.36 11.85 10.11
C LEU A 74 19.19 11.47 8.63
N LYS A 75 18.21 12.06 7.92
CA LYS A 75 18.01 11.81 6.49
C LYS A 75 19.23 12.19 5.65
N GLN A 76 19.86 13.34 5.94
CA GLN A 76 21.10 13.75 5.27
C GLN A 76 22.23 12.76 5.49
N ARG A 77 22.43 12.29 6.73
CA ARG A 77 23.44 11.28 7.05
C ARG A 77 23.14 9.95 6.36
N LEU A 78 21.89 9.51 6.38
CA LEU A 78 21.43 8.30 5.68
C LEU A 78 21.73 8.38 4.18
N ASN A 79 21.33 9.47 3.52
CA ASN A 79 21.61 9.67 2.10
C ASN A 79 23.11 9.65 1.80
N ARG A 80 23.93 10.26 2.65
CA ARG A 80 25.39 10.21 2.49
C ARG A 80 25.93 8.79 2.64
N THR A 81 25.45 8.02 3.61
CA THR A 81 25.83 6.61 3.80
C THR A 81 25.46 5.77 2.58
N LEU A 82 24.24 5.94 2.04
CA LEU A 82 23.77 5.23 0.84
C LEU A 82 24.61 5.55 -0.38
N LEU A 83 24.85 6.84 -0.65
CA LEU A 83 25.66 7.28 -1.79
C LEU A 83 27.11 6.78 -1.69
N ASN A 84 27.69 6.76 -0.50
CA ASN A 84 29.03 6.21 -0.28
C ASN A 84 29.11 4.69 -0.51
N ALA A 85 27.99 3.98 -0.32
CA ALA A 85 27.85 2.56 -0.62
C ALA A 85 27.52 2.27 -2.10
N GLY A 86 27.41 3.30 -2.95
CA GLY A 86 27.02 3.16 -4.35
C GLY A 86 25.51 2.96 -4.56
N LEU A 87 24.70 3.18 -3.53
CA LEU A 87 23.24 3.09 -3.60
C LEU A 87 22.61 4.46 -3.91
N PRO A 88 21.40 4.50 -4.50
CA PRO A 88 20.69 5.76 -4.72
C PRO A 88 20.37 6.46 -3.39
N ALA A 89 20.10 7.77 -3.44
CA ALA A 89 19.61 8.49 -2.27
C ALA A 89 18.22 7.98 -1.85
N PHE A 90 17.92 8.01 -0.56
CA PHE A 90 16.62 7.59 -0.03
C PHE A 90 15.49 8.49 -0.54
N ASP A 91 14.48 7.85 -1.16
CA ASP A 91 13.26 8.49 -1.63
C ASP A 91 12.04 7.84 -0.97
N GLU A 92 11.32 8.60 -0.14
CA GLU A 92 10.10 8.17 0.54
C GLU A 92 9.05 7.60 -0.41
N LYS A 93 8.98 8.14 -1.63
CA LYS A 93 7.93 7.80 -2.59
C LYS A 93 8.07 6.38 -3.10
N GLN A 94 9.29 5.86 -3.17
CA GLN A 94 9.55 4.48 -3.57
C GLN A 94 8.93 3.49 -2.57
N PHE A 95 8.85 3.87 -1.30
CA PHE A 95 8.25 3.09 -0.22
C PHE A 95 6.78 3.46 0.04
N GLY A 96 6.17 4.33 -0.78
CA GLY A 96 4.76 4.72 -0.63
C GLY A 96 4.47 5.72 0.50
N PHE A 97 5.48 6.43 0.99
CA PHE A 97 5.37 7.46 2.03
C PHE A 97 5.49 8.87 1.45
N ARG A 98 4.88 9.87 2.11
CA ARG A 98 4.98 11.27 1.68
C ARG A 98 6.10 12.03 2.37
N LYS A 99 6.49 11.57 3.57
CA LYS A 99 7.48 12.23 4.43
C LYS A 99 8.37 11.20 5.10
N PHE A 100 9.62 11.59 5.38
CA PHE A 100 10.57 10.73 6.07
C PHE A 100 10.07 10.28 7.46
N SER A 101 9.41 11.17 8.20
CA SER A 101 8.78 10.83 9.49
C SER A 101 7.77 9.69 9.38
N GLU A 102 6.95 9.70 8.32
CA GLU A 102 5.92 8.70 8.09
C GLU A 102 6.55 7.32 7.84
N PHE A 103 7.60 7.28 7.02
CA PHE A 103 8.38 6.07 6.78
C PHE A 103 8.98 5.52 8.09
N LEU A 104 9.63 6.37 8.89
CA LEU A 104 10.25 5.94 10.13
C LEU A 104 9.26 5.38 11.15
N ILE A 105 8.09 6.00 11.31
CA ILE A 105 7.09 5.51 12.27
C ILE A 105 6.47 4.20 11.77
N ALA A 106 6.22 4.07 10.46
CA ALA A 106 5.61 2.87 9.89
C ALA A 106 6.53 1.65 9.94
N GLU A 107 7.78 1.82 9.50
CA GLU A 107 8.72 0.69 9.33
C GLU A 107 9.61 0.48 10.56
N PHE A 108 9.89 1.54 11.33
CA PHE A 108 10.81 1.48 12.47
C PHE A 108 10.19 1.95 13.79
N GLY A 109 8.86 2.07 13.87
CA GLY A 109 8.17 2.53 15.08
C GLY A 109 8.43 1.67 16.33
N GLU A 110 8.83 0.40 16.16
CA GLU A 110 9.22 -0.48 17.25
C GLU A 110 10.60 -0.13 17.85
N TYR A 111 11.51 0.39 17.02
CA TYR A 111 12.89 0.70 17.41
C TYR A 111 13.12 2.19 17.67
N LEU A 112 12.29 3.05 17.08
CA LEU A 112 12.46 4.49 17.09
C LEU A 112 11.28 5.18 17.76
N LEU A 113 11.59 6.27 18.45
CA LEU A 113 10.62 7.22 18.98
C LEU A 113 10.74 8.50 18.15
N VAL A 114 9.64 8.89 17.50
CA VAL A 114 9.59 10.07 16.62
C VAL A 114 8.68 11.12 17.26
N ASP A 115 9.31 12.15 17.80
CA ASP A 115 8.63 13.27 18.44
C ASP A 115 8.60 14.49 17.54
N LYS A 116 7.44 15.16 17.53
CA LYS A 116 7.27 16.42 16.83
C LYS A 116 7.19 17.53 17.89
N PRO A 117 8.12 18.51 17.89
CA PRO A 117 8.10 19.60 18.85
C PRO A 117 6.78 20.38 18.78
N PRO A 118 6.21 20.79 19.92
CA PRO A 118 4.96 21.55 19.96
C PRO A 118 5.12 22.96 19.37
N GLU A 119 6.31 23.54 19.48
CA GLU A 119 6.67 24.87 18.97
C GLU A 119 6.82 24.92 17.45
N GLY A 120 6.62 23.78 16.77
CA GLY A 120 7.01 23.61 15.38
C GLY A 120 8.51 23.38 15.24
N GLY A 121 8.92 22.83 14.10
CA GLY A 121 10.31 22.46 13.85
C GLY A 121 10.44 21.08 13.22
N ASP A 122 11.68 20.64 13.09
CA ASP A 122 12.02 19.30 12.61
C ASP A 122 11.64 18.24 13.65
N ILE A 123 11.40 17.01 13.20
CA ILE A 123 11.10 15.89 14.11
C ILE A 123 12.36 15.52 14.89
N GLN A 124 12.23 15.17 16.16
CA GLN A 124 13.29 14.53 16.94
C GLN A 124 13.12 13.02 16.83
N ILE A 125 14.20 12.31 16.49
CA ILE A 125 14.23 10.85 16.38
C ILE A 125 15.16 10.35 17.45
N THR A 126 14.63 9.49 18.33
CA THR A 126 15.38 8.87 19.42
C THR A 126 15.33 7.37 19.28
N LEU A 127 16.48 6.71 19.38
CA LEU A 127 16.57 5.25 19.42
C LEU A 127 15.97 4.77 20.75
N LYS A 128 14.94 3.94 20.68
CA LYS A 128 14.44 3.25 21.88
C LYS A 128 15.53 2.28 22.32
N HIS A 129 16.15 2.54 23.46
CA HIS A 129 16.96 1.51 24.09
C HIS A 129 16.04 0.33 24.37
N GLN A 130 16.31 -0.81 23.72
CA GLN A 130 15.78 -2.10 24.17
C GLN A 130 16.37 -2.32 25.56
N SER A 131 15.68 -1.80 26.56
CA SER A 131 16.01 -2.04 27.95
C SER A 131 15.71 -3.51 28.22
N ALA A 132 16.71 -4.35 27.97
CA ALA A 132 16.78 -5.70 28.52
C ALA A 132 17.04 -5.58 30.03
N ALA A 133 16.05 -5.08 30.77
CA ALA A 133 16.13 -4.96 32.21
C ALA A 133 14.77 -5.26 32.84
N PHE A 134 14.77 -6.35 33.61
CA PHE A 134 13.74 -6.79 34.52
C PHE A 134 13.22 -5.64 35.40
N PRO A 135 11.92 -5.64 35.78
CA PRO A 135 11.35 -4.60 36.62
C PRO A 135 11.90 -4.73 38.06
N SER A 136 12.88 -3.90 38.42
CA SER A 136 13.24 -3.64 39.80
C SER A 136 12.34 -2.53 40.34
N SER A 137 11.53 -2.89 41.34
CA SER A 137 10.60 -2.04 42.04
C SER A 137 11.36 -1.05 42.93
N SER A 138 11.40 0.22 42.53
CA SER A 138 11.84 1.32 43.38
C SER A 138 10.65 2.22 43.65
N ALA A 139 10.10 2.10 44.85
CA ALA A 139 9.02 2.92 45.36
C ALA A 139 9.50 4.34 45.68
N GLY A 140 8.70 5.32 45.28
CA GLY A 140 8.60 6.61 45.96
C GLY A 140 9.19 7.82 45.25
N GLN A 141 8.37 8.51 44.45
CA GLN A 141 8.16 9.96 44.61
C GLN A 141 7.00 10.44 43.72
N HIS A 142 6.14 11.26 44.30
CA HIS A 142 5.02 11.95 43.67
C HIS A 142 5.55 12.95 42.62
N ASP A 143 5.51 12.56 41.35
CA ASP A 143 5.49 13.50 40.24
C ASP A 143 4.20 13.28 39.46
N THR A 144 3.51 14.37 39.16
CA THR A 144 2.31 14.41 38.30
C THR A 144 2.62 13.74 36.97
N VAL A 145 2.22 12.47 36.87
CA VAL A 145 2.33 11.63 35.68
C VAL A 145 1.43 12.25 34.62
N HIS A 146 2.03 13.10 33.78
CA HIS A 146 1.54 13.33 32.44
C HIS A 146 1.57 11.98 31.75
N VAL A 147 0.43 11.27 31.75
CA VAL A 147 0.22 10.08 30.94
C VAL A 147 0.54 10.50 29.51
N PRO A 148 1.63 10.01 28.89
CA PRO A 148 1.92 10.36 27.51
C PRO A 148 0.72 9.91 26.69
N SER A 149 0.00 10.88 26.14
CA SER A 149 -1.16 10.64 25.29
C SER A 149 -0.69 9.74 24.15
N ALA A 150 -0.99 8.45 24.27
CA ALA A 150 -0.52 7.43 23.36
C ALA A 150 -1.12 7.76 21.99
N LYS A 151 -0.28 8.30 21.09
CA LYS A 151 -0.68 8.60 19.72
C LYS A 151 -1.26 7.30 19.13
N PRO A 152 -2.46 7.34 18.54
CA PRO A 152 -3.07 6.15 17.98
C PRO A 152 -2.12 5.55 16.94
N PRO A 153 -1.98 4.21 16.91
CA PRO A 153 -1.10 3.54 15.96
C PRO A 153 -1.49 3.90 14.52
N PRO A 154 -0.53 3.97 13.59
CA PRO A 154 -0.81 4.30 12.21
C PRO A 154 -1.74 3.25 11.58
N VAL A 155 -2.74 3.73 10.85
CA VAL A 155 -3.69 2.86 10.16
C VAL A 155 -3.09 2.46 8.81
N ARG A 156 -2.87 1.15 8.62
CA ARG A 156 -2.49 0.57 7.32
C ARG A 156 -3.70 0.63 6.38
N LEU A 157 -3.50 1.21 5.20
CA LEU A 157 -4.51 1.32 4.15
C LEU A 157 -3.98 0.71 2.87
N ILE A 158 -4.81 0.03 2.11
CA ILE A 158 -4.43 -0.50 0.80
C ILE A 158 -4.09 0.69 -0.12
N ARG A 159 -2.99 0.57 -0.88
CA ARG A 159 -2.60 1.57 -1.87
C ARG A 159 -3.70 1.73 -2.92
N GLY A 160 -3.95 2.95 -3.39
CA GLY A 160 -5.14 3.26 -4.20
C GLY A 160 -5.25 2.50 -5.53
N ASP A 161 -4.12 2.29 -6.21
CA ASP A 161 -4.03 1.50 -7.44
C ASP A 161 -4.22 -0.01 -7.19
N VAL A 162 -3.67 -0.54 -6.09
CA VAL A 162 -3.90 -1.92 -5.64
C VAL A 162 -5.39 -2.12 -5.32
N TRP A 163 -5.99 -1.20 -4.56
CA TRP A 163 -7.42 -1.22 -4.28
C TRP A 163 -8.25 -1.27 -5.57
N GLN A 164 -7.94 -0.42 -6.54
CA GLN A 164 -8.64 -0.38 -7.83
C GLN A 164 -8.46 -1.67 -8.63
N ALA A 165 -7.28 -2.29 -8.57
CA ALA A 165 -7.01 -3.55 -9.23
C ALA A 165 -7.99 -4.64 -8.74
N PHE A 166 -8.12 -4.82 -7.43
CA PHE A 166 -9.01 -5.84 -6.89
C PHE A 166 -10.50 -5.51 -7.08
N THR A 167 -10.89 -4.23 -6.98
CA THR A 167 -12.32 -3.88 -6.86
C THR A 167 -13.02 -3.50 -8.16
N HIS A 168 -12.29 -3.16 -9.22
CA HIS A 168 -12.89 -2.75 -10.49
C HIS A 168 -13.47 -3.94 -11.26
N LEU A 169 -14.72 -3.85 -11.74
CA LEU A 169 -15.47 -4.99 -12.30
C LEU A 169 -15.17 -5.35 -13.76
N ASN A 170 -14.37 -4.56 -14.48
CA ASN A 170 -14.13 -4.81 -15.91
C ASN A 170 -13.41 -6.15 -16.14
N GLU A 171 -14.03 -7.03 -16.93
CA GLU A 171 -13.57 -8.39 -17.29
C GLU A 171 -12.40 -8.38 -18.26
N HIS A 172 -12.47 -7.53 -19.26
CA HIS A 172 -11.46 -7.39 -20.31
C HIS A 172 -10.23 -6.60 -19.85
N ARG A 173 -10.20 -6.20 -18.59
CA ARG A 173 -9.07 -5.49 -17.99
C ARG A 173 -8.19 -6.48 -17.27
N LYS A 174 -6.98 -6.67 -17.77
CA LYS A 174 -5.90 -7.39 -17.11
C LYS A 174 -5.17 -6.48 -16.13
N ARG A 175 -4.69 -7.10 -15.05
CA ARG A 175 -4.13 -6.42 -13.88
C ARG A 175 -2.95 -7.24 -13.40
N TYR A 176 -1.77 -6.62 -13.36
CA TYR A 176 -0.55 -7.30 -12.91
C TYR A 176 0.17 -6.42 -11.91
N LEU A 177 0.73 -7.04 -10.87
CA LEU A 177 1.72 -6.42 -10.02
C LEU A 177 3.11 -6.71 -10.58
N ASP A 178 3.89 -5.67 -10.82
CA ASP A 178 5.32 -5.78 -11.04
C ASP A 178 6.03 -5.98 -9.69
N LYS A 179 6.64 -7.15 -9.48
CA LYS A 179 7.30 -7.49 -8.20
C LYS A 179 8.49 -6.59 -7.90
N ASP A 180 9.20 -6.13 -8.94
CA ASP A 180 10.43 -5.37 -8.78
C ASP A 180 10.12 -3.92 -8.44
N SER A 181 9.19 -3.29 -9.18
CA SER A 181 8.83 -1.89 -8.96
C SER A 181 7.71 -1.69 -7.95
N GLY A 182 7.01 -2.77 -7.58
CA GLY A 182 5.80 -2.74 -6.77
C GLY A 182 4.62 -2.03 -7.45
N LYS A 183 4.69 -1.66 -8.73
CA LYS A 183 3.63 -0.92 -9.44
C LYS A 183 2.56 -1.86 -10.00
N VAL A 184 1.32 -1.38 -10.06
CA VAL A 184 0.23 -2.12 -10.71
C VAL A 184 0.05 -1.67 -12.16
N LEU A 185 0.18 -2.61 -13.09
CA LEU A 185 -0.16 -2.45 -14.50
C LEU A 185 -1.62 -2.77 -14.73
N HIS A 186 -2.32 -1.88 -15.45
CA HIS A 186 -3.70 -2.06 -15.86
C HIS A 186 -3.81 -1.86 -17.37
N PHE A 187 -4.26 -2.88 -18.09
CA PHE A 187 -4.42 -2.79 -19.54
C PHE A 187 -5.61 -3.63 -20.01
N LEU A 188 -6.13 -3.31 -21.20
CA LEU A 188 -7.19 -4.10 -21.82
C LEU A 188 -6.57 -5.25 -22.63
N ASP A 189 -7.32 -6.31 -22.91
CA ASP A 189 -6.86 -7.42 -23.75
C ASP A 189 -6.38 -6.96 -25.16
N THR A 190 -6.79 -5.77 -25.60
CA THR A 190 -6.38 -5.17 -26.88
C THR A 190 -5.04 -4.41 -26.81
N ASP A 191 -4.44 -4.26 -25.64
CA ASP A 191 -3.18 -3.54 -25.45
C ASP A 191 -1.99 -4.50 -25.58
N PHE A 192 -1.52 -4.64 -26.82
CA PHE A 192 -0.42 -5.54 -27.17
C PHE A 192 0.91 -5.16 -26.52
N THR A 193 1.14 -3.88 -26.21
CA THR A 193 2.41 -3.41 -25.65
C THR A 193 2.60 -3.91 -24.22
N ASN A 194 1.60 -3.70 -23.38
CA ASN A 194 1.65 -4.17 -21.99
C ASN A 194 1.53 -5.70 -21.92
N ALA A 195 0.76 -6.33 -22.81
CA ALA A 195 0.68 -7.78 -22.90
C ALA A 195 2.05 -8.40 -23.26
N ALA A 196 2.77 -7.81 -24.23
CA ALA A 196 4.11 -8.26 -24.61
C ALA A 196 5.14 -8.07 -23.47
N LEU A 197 5.04 -6.96 -22.72
CA LEU A 197 5.88 -6.71 -21.56
C LEU A 197 5.71 -7.81 -20.49
N VAL A 198 4.47 -8.18 -20.18
CA VAL A 198 4.18 -9.25 -19.22
C VAL A 198 4.64 -10.61 -19.73
N ALA A 199 4.39 -10.91 -21.01
CA ALA A 199 4.81 -12.16 -21.64
C ALA A 199 6.33 -12.31 -21.75
N GLY A 200 7.08 -11.20 -21.83
CA GLY A 200 8.53 -11.20 -21.91
C GLY A 200 9.26 -11.47 -20.59
N ALA A 201 8.59 -11.32 -19.44
CA ALA A 201 9.16 -11.54 -18.11
C ALA A 201 8.10 -12.04 -17.11
N PRO A 202 7.49 -13.22 -17.32
CA PRO A 202 6.33 -13.68 -16.55
C PRO A 202 6.61 -13.86 -15.05
N GLU A 203 7.84 -14.18 -14.66
CA GLU A 203 8.26 -14.32 -13.26
C GLU A 203 8.27 -13.00 -12.47
N ARG A 204 8.39 -11.87 -13.17
CA ARG A 204 8.36 -10.52 -12.60
C ARG A 204 6.94 -10.04 -12.34
N PHE A 205 5.96 -10.53 -13.08
CA PHE A 205 4.59 -10.05 -13.02
C PHE A 205 3.65 -11.07 -12.40
N VAL A 206 2.85 -10.63 -11.43
CA VAL A 206 1.84 -11.48 -10.78
C VAL A 206 0.46 -10.98 -11.15
N GLU A 207 -0.38 -11.84 -11.73
CA GLU A 207 -1.76 -11.47 -12.06
C GLU A 207 -2.56 -11.18 -10.78
N ILE A 208 -3.26 -10.06 -10.76
CA ILE A 208 -4.16 -9.67 -9.68
C ILE A 208 -5.59 -10.08 -10.09
N PRO A 209 -6.20 -11.06 -9.41
CA PRO A 209 -7.58 -11.43 -9.69
C PRO A 209 -8.52 -10.30 -9.26
N ARG A 210 -9.58 -10.07 -10.04
CA ARG A 210 -10.67 -9.20 -9.61
C ARG A 210 -11.50 -9.89 -8.53
N ILE A 211 -12.01 -9.13 -7.59
CA ILE A 211 -13.10 -9.56 -6.73
C ILE A 211 -14.39 -9.46 -7.56
N ASP A 212 -15.04 -10.60 -7.77
CA ASP A 212 -16.25 -10.66 -8.59
C ASP A 212 -17.42 -9.87 -7.98
N ALA A 213 -18.43 -9.64 -8.82
CA ALA A 213 -19.62 -8.88 -8.49
C ALA A 213 -20.46 -9.54 -7.37
N GLU A 214 -20.56 -10.86 -7.38
CA GLU A 214 -21.36 -11.64 -6.43
C GLU A 214 -20.76 -11.60 -5.03
N THR A 215 -19.44 -11.74 -4.92
CA THR A 215 -18.66 -11.61 -3.70
C THR A 215 -18.85 -10.23 -3.08
N GLN A 216 -18.73 -9.15 -3.87
CA GLN A 216 -18.94 -7.79 -3.34
C GLN A 216 -20.40 -7.57 -2.91
N LEU A 217 -21.38 -8.13 -3.62
CA LEU A 217 -22.79 -8.10 -3.23
C LEU A 217 -23.04 -8.85 -1.92
N SER A 218 -22.44 -10.04 -1.77
CA SER A 218 -22.55 -10.86 -0.57
C SER A 218 -22.05 -10.11 0.67
N TRP A 219 -20.99 -9.30 0.52
CA TRP A 219 -20.47 -8.47 1.61
C TRP A 219 -21.47 -7.38 2.03
N MET A 220 -22.20 -6.80 1.09
CA MET A 220 -23.25 -5.82 1.39
C MET A 220 -24.41 -6.49 2.13
N GLN A 221 -24.84 -7.67 1.68
CA GLN A 221 -25.89 -8.46 2.33
C GLN A 221 -25.48 -8.88 3.75
N HIS A 222 -24.26 -9.39 3.92
CA HIS A 222 -23.70 -9.74 5.23
C HIS A 222 -23.61 -8.53 6.15
N PHE A 223 -23.20 -7.37 5.63
CA PHE A 223 -23.17 -6.14 6.40
C PHE A 223 -24.56 -5.75 6.89
N LEU A 224 -25.60 -5.86 6.06
CA LEU A 224 -26.98 -5.62 6.48
C LEU A 224 -27.44 -6.61 7.55
N ALA A 225 -27.16 -7.90 7.38
CA ALA A 225 -27.55 -8.94 8.32
C ALA A 225 -26.88 -8.79 9.69
N ALA A 226 -25.60 -8.41 9.72
CA ALA A 226 -24.84 -8.18 10.95
C ALA A 226 -25.20 -6.87 11.65
N SER A 227 -25.84 -5.95 10.91
CA SER A 227 -26.15 -4.61 11.36
C SER A 227 -27.61 -4.53 11.80
N SER A 228 -27.87 -4.26 13.08
CA SER A 228 -29.24 -4.06 13.56
C SER A 228 -29.85 -2.80 12.96
N PHE A 229 -30.61 -2.94 11.85
CA PHE A 229 -31.37 -1.86 11.23
C PHE A 229 -32.85 -1.94 11.63
N PRO A 230 -33.56 -0.80 11.78
CA PRO A 230 -35.01 -0.80 11.90
C PRO A 230 -35.67 -1.49 10.69
N GLY A 231 -36.77 -2.24 10.92
CA GLY A 231 -37.34 -3.11 9.89
C GLY A 231 -37.66 -2.46 8.55
N ALA A 232 -38.18 -1.23 8.54
CA ALA A 232 -38.49 -0.50 7.31
C ALA A 232 -37.23 -0.06 6.52
N GLU A 233 -36.17 0.35 7.23
CA GLU A 233 -34.88 0.70 6.62
C GLU A 233 -34.19 -0.54 6.07
N ALA A 234 -34.19 -1.63 6.85
CA ALA A 234 -33.63 -2.92 6.44
C ALA A 234 -34.29 -3.45 5.17
N ALA A 235 -35.62 -3.38 5.07
CA ALA A 235 -36.37 -3.80 3.89
C ALA A 235 -36.02 -2.95 2.64
N SER A 236 -35.94 -1.63 2.80
CA SER A 236 -35.58 -0.72 1.70
C SER A 236 -34.16 -0.95 1.20
N LEU A 237 -33.21 -1.17 2.11
CA LEU A 237 -31.82 -1.51 1.77
C LEU A 237 -31.71 -2.89 1.14
N SER A 238 -32.51 -3.86 1.60
CA SER A 238 -32.52 -5.22 1.02
C SER A 238 -33.05 -5.20 -0.42
N HIS A 239 -34.14 -4.48 -0.68
CA HIS A 239 -34.67 -4.30 -2.03
C HIS A 239 -33.65 -3.62 -2.97
N LEU A 240 -32.85 -2.68 -2.47
CA LEU A 240 -31.75 -2.08 -3.26
C LEU A 240 -30.71 -3.14 -3.69
N LEU A 241 -30.46 -4.16 -2.86
CA LEU A 241 -29.49 -5.24 -3.14
C LEU A 241 -30.04 -6.38 -4.03
N GLU A 242 -31.29 -6.30 -4.47
CA GLU A 242 -31.84 -7.23 -5.48
C GLU A 242 -31.26 -6.98 -6.88
N GLN A 243 -30.64 -5.80 -7.09
CA GLN A 243 -29.99 -5.44 -8.34
C GLN A 243 -28.59 -6.07 -8.47
N PRO A 244 -28.14 -6.43 -9.69
CA PRO A 244 -26.78 -6.87 -9.92
C PRO A 244 -25.76 -5.85 -9.43
N TYR A 245 -24.65 -6.33 -8.87
CA TYR A 245 -23.63 -5.45 -8.34
C TYR A 245 -23.01 -4.57 -9.43
N SER A 246 -22.89 -3.28 -9.11
CA SER A 246 -22.23 -2.29 -9.94
C SER A 246 -21.55 -1.24 -9.07
N SER A 247 -20.58 -0.52 -9.64
CA SER A 247 -19.97 0.63 -8.96
C SER A 247 -21.01 1.67 -8.53
N GLN A 248 -22.05 1.86 -9.35
CA GLN A 248 -23.17 2.75 -9.03
C GLN A 248 -23.99 2.23 -7.85
N LEU A 249 -24.31 0.92 -7.80
CA LEU A 249 -25.01 0.31 -6.67
C LEU A 249 -24.21 0.49 -5.37
N SER A 250 -22.88 0.29 -5.40
CA SER A 250 -22.01 0.49 -4.24
C SER A 250 -22.09 1.92 -3.70
N VAL A 251 -22.14 2.92 -4.57
CA VAL A 251 -22.31 4.33 -4.21
C VAL A 251 -23.70 4.61 -3.63
N LEU A 252 -24.75 4.10 -4.28
CA LEU A 252 -26.14 4.27 -3.84
C LEU A 252 -26.37 3.64 -2.47
N PHE A 253 -25.90 2.41 -2.28
CA PHE A 253 -25.96 1.71 -1.00
C PHE A 253 -25.23 2.50 0.10
N GLY A 254 -23.99 2.92 -0.18
CA GLY A 254 -23.23 3.74 0.76
C GLY A 254 -23.94 5.05 1.14
N ARG A 255 -24.70 5.68 0.23
CA ARG A 255 -25.50 6.87 0.52
C ARG A 255 -26.74 6.53 1.34
N ALA A 256 -27.44 5.45 0.99
CA ALA A 256 -28.65 4.99 1.67
C ALA A 256 -28.39 4.62 3.14
N LEU A 257 -27.17 4.18 3.48
CA LEU A 257 -26.75 3.92 4.87
C LEU A 257 -26.66 5.17 5.78
N GLY A 258 -26.64 6.37 5.20
CA GLY A 258 -26.54 7.63 5.97
C GLY A 258 -25.36 7.65 6.94
N LYS A 259 -25.64 7.82 8.24
CA LYS A 259 -24.62 7.91 9.30
C LYS A 259 -23.75 6.65 9.41
N ARG A 260 -24.25 5.50 8.97
CA ARG A 260 -23.56 4.19 9.02
C ARG A 260 -22.69 3.91 7.80
N GLN A 261 -22.57 4.86 6.87
CA GLN A 261 -21.69 4.74 5.71
C GLN A 261 -20.23 4.48 6.11
N SER A 262 -19.75 5.08 7.20
CA SER A 262 -18.38 4.90 7.70
C SER A 262 -18.14 3.46 8.15
N GLU A 263 -19.10 2.84 8.84
CA GLU A 263 -19.05 1.43 9.25
C GLU A 263 -18.96 0.51 8.03
N TRP A 264 -19.77 0.76 7.00
CA TRP A 264 -19.71 0.00 5.75
C TRP A 264 -18.36 0.16 5.04
N LYS A 265 -17.85 1.40 4.93
CA LYS A 265 -16.53 1.66 4.33
C LYS A 265 -15.43 0.88 5.07
N ARG A 266 -15.49 0.83 6.40
CA ARG A 266 -14.55 0.05 7.22
C ARG A 266 -14.70 -1.46 6.96
N CYS A 267 -15.92 -2.00 7.05
CA CYS A 267 -16.19 -3.41 6.77
C CYS A 267 -15.70 -3.82 5.38
N ARG A 268 -16.01 -3.04 4.34
CA ARG A 268 -15.52 -3.31 2.98
C ARG A 268 -13.99 -3.25 2.91
N ALA A 269 -13.36 -2.28 3.55
CA ALA A 269 -11.90 -2.16 3.56
C ALA A 269 -11.23 -3.37 4.24
N GLU A 270 -11.79 -3.87 5.33
CA GLU A 270 -11.35 -5.08 6.01
C GLU A 270 -11.44 -6.30 5.07
N ARG A 271 -12.60 -6.50 4.43
CA ARG A 271 -12.80 -7.60 3.47
C ARG A 271 -11.84 -7.57 2.27
N VAL A 272 -11.63 -6.39 1.69
CA VAL A 272 -10.66 -6.26 0.59
C VAL A 272 -9.24 -6.50 1.12
N THR A 273 -8.91 -6.06 2.34
CA THR A 273 -7.60 -6.31 2.96
C THR A 273 -7.34 -7.80 3.15
N GLU A 274 -8.34 -8.55 3.62
CA GLU A 274 -8.26 -10.02 3.75
C GLU A 274 -7.93 -10.68 2.40
N VAL A 275 -8.63 -10.28 1.32
CA VAL A 275 -8.39 -10.80 -0.03
C VAL A 275 -6.97 -10.47 -0.53
N VAL A 276 -6.53 -9.22 -0.34
CA VAL A 276 -5.19 -8.77 -0.75
C VAL A 276 -4.10 -9.53 0.00
N GLN A 277 -4.24 -9.70 1.32
CA GLN A 277 -3.27 -10.42 2.15
C GLN A 277 -3.19 -11.90 1.75
N LYS A 278 -4.34 -12.53 1.53
CA LYS A 278 -4.39 -13.93 1.08
C LYS A 278 -3.70 -14.10 -0.28
N TRP A 279 -4.06 -13.27 -1.26
CA TRP A 279 -3.45 -13.30 -2.59
C TRP A 279 -1.93 -13.06 -2.53
N ALA A 280 -1.49 -12.10 -1.73
CA ALA A 280 -0.06 -11.80 -1.57
C ALA A 280 0.70 -12.97 -0.95
N GLY A 281 0.11 -13.65 0.04
CA GLY A 281 0.67 -14.87 0.63
C GLY A 281 0.78 -16.01 -0.39
N GLU A 282 -0.27 -16.27 -1.17
CA GLU A 282 -0.29 -17.31 -2.21
C GLU A 282 0.78 -17.11 -3.29
N HIS A 283 1.10 -15.84 -3.60
CA HIS A 283 2.05 -15.49 -4.66
C HIS A 283 3.43 -15.04 -4.13
N SER A 284 3.68 -15.18 -2.81
CA SER A 284 4.91 -14.74 -2.16
C SER A 284 5.28 -13.27 -2.45
N VAL A 285 4.27 -12.40 -2.47
CA VAL A 285 4.42 -10.94 -2.65
C VAL A 285 4.56 -10.29 -1.28
N ALA A 286 5.57 -9.43 -1.11
CA ALA A 286 5.74 -8.66 0.12
C ALA A 286 4.54 -7.72 0.36
N LEU A 287 4.04 -7.67 1.60
CA LEU A 287 2.88 -6.83 1.94
C LEU A 287 3.23 -5.33 1.92
N SER A 288 4.42 -4.94 2.37
CA SER A 288 4.83 -3.53 2.48
C SER A 288 4.47 -2.66 1.25
N PRO A 289 4.83 -3.03 0.00
CA PRO A 289 4.51 -2.23 -1.18
C PRO A 289 3.01 -2.12 -1.52
N LEU A 290 2.17 -3.01 -0.97
CA LEU A 290 0.72 -3.04 -1.24
C LEU A 290 -0.08 -2.08 -0.36
N PHE A 291 0.51 -1.62 0.75
CA PHE A 291 -0.14 -0.74 1.71
C PHE A 291 0.55 0.62 1.77
N THR A 292 -0.20 1.62 2.22
CA THR A 292 0.28 2.94 2.60
C THR A 292 -0.23 3.22 4.01
N PHE A 293 0.46 4.07 4.74
CA PHE A 293 0.12 4.35 6.14
C PHE A 293 -0.50 5.73 6.24
N LYS A 294 -1.68 5.81 6.88
CA LYS A 294 -2.21 7.08 7.35
C LYS A 294 -1.92 7.23 8.83
N PHE A 295 -1.05 8.16 9.13
CA PHE A 295 -0.86 8.66 10.48
C PHE A 295 -2.08 9.49 10.84
N GLY A 296 -2.70 9.15 11.98
CA GLY A 296 -3.89 9.83 12.46
C GLY A 296 -3.64 11.33 12.50
N GLN A 297 -4.22 12.05 11.54
CA GLN A 297 -4.63 13.40 11.83
C GLN A 297 -5.66 13.23 12.93
N SER A 298 -5.32 13.73 14.12
CA SER A 298 -6.29 13.86 15.20
C SER A 298 -7.60 14.36 14.59
N PRO A 299 -8.77 13.79 14.95
CA PRO A 299 -10.04 14.41 14.62
C PRO A 299 -10.16 15.71 15.44
N GLU A 300 -9.26 16.65 15.19
CA GLU A 300 -9.42 18.04 15.56
C GLU A 300 -10.72 18.44 14.90
N ALA A 301 -11.61 18.93 15.76
CA ALA A 301 -13.02 19.10 15.49
C ALA A 301 -13.23 19.69 14.10
N ALA A 302 -14.32 19.26 13.46
CA ALA A 302 -14.93 20.02 12.38
C ALA A 302 -15.41 21.38 12.93
N GLU A 303 -14.48 22.25 13.29
CA GLU A 303 -14.73 23.67 13.37
C GLU A 303 -14.83 24.13 11.93
N THR A 304 -16.04 24.58 11.61
CA THR A 304 -16.45 25.35 10.46
C THR A 304 -15.57 26.59 10.31
N THR A 305 -14.30 26.41 9.97
CA THR A 305 -13.39 27.49 9.65
C THR A 305 -13.43 27.69 8.15
N THR A 306 -14.15 28.75 7.77
CA THR A 306 -14.00 29.47 6.52
C THR A 306 -12.58 30.01 6.40
N SER A 307 -11.59 29.12 6.28
CA SER A 307 -10.22 29.49 5.91
C SER A 307 -10.10 29.36 4.40
N THR A 308 -10.27 30.49 3.73
CA THR A 308 -10.05 30.70 2.31
C THR A 308 -8.65 30.20 1.92
N PRO A 309 -8.51 29.15 1.11
CA PRO A 309 -7.22 28.81 0.53
C PRO A 309 -6.87 29.87 -0.51
N SER A 310 -5.91 30.72 -0.17
CA SER A 310 -5.29 31.69 -1.07
C SER A 310 -4.68 30.93 -2.27
N GLY A 311 -5.43 30.88 -3.38
CA GLY A 311 -4.99 30.26 -4.64
C GLY A 311 -5.97 29.28 -5.28
N GLN A 312 -7.11 28.93 -4.65
CA GLN A 312 -8.18 28.26 -5.40
C GLN A 312 -8.89 29.29 -6.27
N LEU A 313 -8.69 29.18 -7.58
CA LEU A 313 -9.55 29.83 -8.57
C LEU A 313 -11.01 29.52 -8.20
N SER A 314 -11.84 30.55 -8.20
CA SER A 314 -13.27 30.38 -8.00
C SER A 314 -13.80 29.33 -9.00
N PRO A 315 -14.86 28.58 -8.68
CA PRO A 315 -15.43 27.60 -9.61
C PRO A 315 -15.70 28.18 -11.00
N ARG A 316 -16.03 29.49 -11.07
CA ARG A 316 -16.20 30.25 -12.30
C ARG A 316 -14.89 30.43 -13.06
N GLU A 317 -13.82 30.85 -12.40
CA GLU A 317 -12.50 31.01 -13.04
C GLU A 317 -11.91 29.67 -13.47
N GLN A 318 -12.15 28.60 -12.70
CA GLN A 318 -11.74 27.24 -13.07
C GLN A 318 -12.49 26.77 -14.32
N ALA A 319 -13.80 27.01 -14.41
CA ALA A 319 -14.59 26.71 -15.60
C ALA A 319 -14.15 27.53 -16.82
N GLN A 320 -13.86 28.82 -16.63
CA GLN A 320 -13.34 29.69 -17.71
C GLN A 320 -11.96 29.24 -18.19
N LYS A 321 -11.07 28.86 -17.28
CA LYS A 321 -9.74 28.33 -17.62
C LYS A 321 -9.85 27.00 -18.38
N LEU A 322 -10.77 26.12 -17.97
CA LEU A 322 -11.03 24.85 -18.66
C LEU A 322 -11.55 25.10 -20.08
N LEU A 323 -12.55 25.97 -20.24
CA LEU A 323 -13.09 26.34 -21.55
C LEU A 323 -12.04 27.02 -22.44
N GLY A 324 -11.16 27.84 -21.88
CA GLY A 324 -10.06 28.47 -22.61
C GLY A 324 -8.94 27.50 -23.04
N MET A 325 -8.88 26.30 -22.46
CA MET A 325 -7.95 25.25 -22.89
C MET A 325 -8.55 24.32 -23.96
N MET A 326 -9.85 24.43 -24.24
CA MET A 326 -10.55 23.63 -25.24
C MET A 326 -10.58 24.38 -26.57
N THR A 327 -10.44 23.64 -27.67
CA THR A 327 -10.70 24.16 -29.01
C THR A 327 -12.19 24.40 -29.23
N GLU A 328 -12.57 25.28 -30.17
CA GLU A 328 -13.98 25.52 -30.49
C GLU A 328 -14.73 24.22 -30.84
N GLN A 329 -14.06 23.30 -31.53
CA GLN A 329 -14.64 22.01 -31.89
C GLN A 329 -14.91 21.13 -30.66
N GLU A 330 -14.02 21.12 -29.67
CA GLU A 330 -14.24 20.39 -28.40
C GLU A 330 -15.33 21.04 -27.55
N ILE A 331 -15.42 22.38 -27.55
CA ILE A 331 -16.50 23.09 -26.86
C ILE A 331 -17.86 22.66 -27.44
N VAL A 332 -18.00 22.65 -28.77
CA VAL A 332 -19.25 22.29 -29.45
C VAL A 332 -19.58 20.80 -29.29
N SER A 333 -18.59 19.91 -29.45
CA SER A 333 -18.82 18.47 -29.47
C SER A 333 -18.86 17.81 -28.08
N ILE A 334 -18.24 18.41 -27.06
CA ILE A 334 -18.08 17.80 -25.74
C ILE A 334 -18.71 18.67 -24.63
N ALA A 335 -18.29 19.92 -24.51
CA ALA A 335 -18.68 20.76 -23.37
C ALA A 335 -20.19 21.11 -23.38
N ILE A 336 -20.71 21.54 -24.53
CA ILE A 336 -22.12 21.94 -24.66
C ILE A 336 -23.07 20.76 -24.40
N PRO A 337 -22.92 19.57 -25.02
CA PRO A 337 -23.80 18.43 -24.75
C PRO A 337 -23.80 17.99 -23.27
N ALA A 338 -22.63 17.99 -22.63
CA ALA A 338 -22.51 17.64 -21.22
C ALA A 338 -23.22 18.66 -20.32
N LEU A 339 -23.04 19.96 -20.57
CA LEU A 339 -23.71 21.02 -19.82
C LEU A 339 -25.23 20.99 -20.01
N LEU A 340 -25.71 20.77 -21.24
CA LEU A 340 -27.13 20.61 -21.52
C LEU A 340 -27.72 19.42 -20.77
N GLY A 341 -27.01 18.27 -20.77
CA GLY A 341 -27.39 17.08 -20.03
C GLY A 341 -27.55 17.35 -18.53
N CYS A 342 -26.60 18.08 -17.92
CA CYS A 342 -26.66 18.47 -16.51
C CYS A 342 -27.85 19.40 -16.21
N VAL A 343 -28.11 20.40 -17.07
CA VAL A 343 -29.25 21.34 -16.87
C VAL A 343 -30.58 20.61 -17.00
N LEU A 344 -30.73 19.75 -18.01
CA LEU A 344 -31.95 18.97 -18.22
C LEU A 344 -32.18 17.91 -17.13
N ALA A 345 -31.12 17.36 -16.55
CA ALA A 345 -31.23 16.44 -15.41
C ALA A 345 -31.66 17.17 -14.13
N ASN A 346 -31.18 18.39 -13.91
CA ASN A 346 -31.53 19.19 -12.73
C ASN A 346 -32.90 19.89 -12.85
N SER A 347 -33.45 20.08 -14.06
CA SER A 347 -34.77 20.68 -14.25
C SER A 347 -35.95 19.70 -14.15
N ARG A 348 -35.65 18.39 -14.02
CA ARG A 348 -36.66 17.33 -13.81
C ARG A 348 -36.85 16.95 -12.33
N LEU A 349 -36.16 17.63 -11.44
CA LEU A 349 -36.40 17.67 -9.99
C LEU A 349 -37.18 18.94 -9.66
#